data_AF-F8KP69-F1
#
_entry.id   AF-F8KP69-F1
#
_cell.length_a   1.000
_cell.length_b   1.000
_cell.length_c   1.000
_cell.angle_alpha   90.00
_cell.angle_beta   90.00
_cell.angle_gamma   90.00
#
_symmetry.space_group_name_H-M   'P 1'
#
loop_
_entity.id
_entity.type
_entity.pdbx_description
1 polymer ?
#
loop_
_entity_poly.entity_id
_entity_poly.type
_entity_poly.pdbx_seq_one_letter_code
_entity_poly.pdbx_strand_id
1 'polypeptide(L)'
;MMPILNQDIKNKETGVIARISGTGLNKISSEKALNKSLENGFTKEEHFKVGADIKALFENARLGKTHEDYKGRADIKAVHRYFTEININGKKAQAKITLKESVQQGHRIYSLELEELSPLP
;
A
#
# COMPACT_ATOMS: atom_id res chain seq x y z
N MET A 1 -16.66 10.32 -6.54
CA MET A 1 -15.34 9.80 -6.11
C MET A 1 -14.29 10.76 -6.66
N MET A 2 -13.59 11.53 -5.82
CA MET A 2 -12.51 12.40 -6.31
C MET A 2 -11.41 11.52 -6.90
N PRO A 3 -10.83 11.85 -8.07
CA PRO A 3 -9.73 11.07 -8.61
C PRO A 3 -8.50 11.23 -7.72
N ILE A 4 -8.18 10.21 -6.93
CA ILE A 4 -6.94 10.13 -6.11
C ILE A 4 -5.67 10.08 -6.97
N LEU A 5 -5.83 9.93 -8.28
CA LEU A 5 -4.73 9.81 -9.23
C LEU A 5 -3.87 11.08 -9.25
N ASN A 6 -2.57 10.89 -9.11
CA ASN A 6 -1.53 11.92 -9.17
C ASN A 6 -1.68 13.06 -8.15
N GLN A 7 -2.53 12.92 -7.15
CA GLN A 7 -2.60 13.86 -6.03
C GLN A 7 -1.49 13.57 -5.02
N ASP A 8 -0.92 14.63 -4.44
CA ASP A 8 0.07 14.52 -3.38
C ASP A 8 -0.58 14.00 -2.10
N ILE A 9 -0.01 12.93 -1.56
CA ILE A 9 -0.39 12.35 -0.28
C ILE A 9 0.87 12.37 0.59
N LYS A 10 0.81 13.07 1.72
CA LYS A 10 1.95 13.21 2.62
C LYS A 10 1.83 12.24 3.78
N ASN A 11 2.81 11.36 3.95
CA ASN A 11 2.94 10.56 5.15
C ASN A 11 3.29 11.48 6.35
N LYS A 12 2.54 11.35 7.45
CA LYS A 12 2.70 12.24 8.62
C LYS A 12 3.97 11.95 9.42
N GLU A 13 4.42 10.69 9.45
CA GLU A 13 5.58 10.27 10.23
C GLU A 13 6.89 10.64 9.52
N THR A 14 7.03 10.30 8.24
CA THR A 14 8.29 10.46 7.48
C THR A 14 8.35 11.77 6.69
N GLY A 15 7.20 12.43 6.48
CA GLY A 15 7.09 13.59 5.61
C GLY A 15 7.14 13.27 4.10
N VAL A 16 7.30 11.99 3.72
CA VAL A 16 7.35 11.55 2.32
C VAL A 16 6.05 11.90 1.60
N ILE A 17 6.18 12.53 0.43
CA ILE A 17 5.08 12.80 -0.49
C ILE A 17 5.06 11.70 -1.55
N ALA A 18 3.93 11.00 -1.65
CA ALA A 18 3.70 9.98 -2.65
C ALA A 18 2.41 10.24 -3.44
N ARG A 19 2.35 9.67 -4.64
CA ARG A 19 1.19 9.76 -5.54
C ARG A 19 0.73 8.37 -5.98
N ILE A 20 -0.55 8.24 -6.31
CA ILE A 20 -1.10 7.03 -6.93
C ILE A 20 -1.17 7.23 -8.45
N SER A 21 -0.60 6.33 -9.23
CA SER A 21 -0.77 6.32 -10.70
C SER A 21 -1.91 5.38 -11.11
N GLY A 22 -2.37 5.46 -12.37
CA GLY A 22 -3.33 4.49 -12.89
C GLY A 22 -2.83 3.05 -12.79
N THR A 23 -1.53 2.83 -13.02
CA THR A 23 -0.90 1.52 -12.80
C THR A 23 -0.95 1.08 -11.34
N GLY A 24 -0.70 1.99 -10.38
CA GLY A 24 -0.80 1.68 -8.95
C GLY A 24 -2.23 1.33 -8.55
N LEU A 25 -3.21 2.10 -9.02
CA LEU A 25 -4.63 1.83 -8.80
C LEU A 25 -5.03 0.45 -9.35
N ASN A 26 -4.68 0.15 -10.60
CA ASN A 26 -4.95 -1.15 -11.23
C ASN A 26 -4.26 -2.31 -10.52
N LYS A 27 -3.11 -2.08 -9.88
CA LYS A 27 -2.43 -3.11 -9.08
C LYS A 27 -3.15 -3.37 -7.77
N ILE A 28 -3.60 -2.33 -7.08
CA ILE A 28 -4.41 -2.45 -5.86
C ILE A 28 -5.70 -3.21 -6.15
N SER A 29 -6.41 -2.88 -7.24
CA SER A 29 -7.69 -3.51 -7.60
C SER A 29 -7.55 -4.79 -8.45
N SER A 30 -6.34 -5.32 -8.64
CA SER A 30 -6.13 -6.48 -9.51
C SER A 30 -6.67 -7.76 -8.87
N GLU A 31 -7.08 -8.72 -9.71
CA GLU A 31 -7.48 -10.06 -9.27
C GLU A 31 -6.41 -10.71 -8.40
N LYS A 32 -5.12 -10.52 -8.74
CA LYS A 32 -4.01 -11.02 -7.92
C LYS A 32 -3.99 -10.43 -6.51
N ALA A 33 -4.26 -9.12 -6.36
CA ALA A 33 -4.30 -8.48 -5.05
C ALA A 33 -5.53 -8.90 -4.23
N LEU A 34 -6.66 -9.09 -4.92
CA LEU A 34 -7.86 -9.65 -4.32
C LEU A 34 -7.62 -11.08 -3.83
N ASN A 35 -7.11 -11.97 -4.68
CA ASN A 35 -6.84 -13.38 -4.33
C ASN A 35 -5.90 -13.48 -3.12
N LYS A 36 -4.87 -12.62 -3.05
CA LYS A 36 -4.00 -12.57 -1.88
C LYS A 36 -4.74 -12.16 -0.59
N SER A 37 -5.72 -11.27 -0.69
CA SER A 37 -6.53 -10.90 0.47
C SER A 37 -7.44 -12.05 0.90
N LEU A 38 -8.02 -12.79 -0.07
CA LEU A 38 -8.80 -14.01 0.19
C LEU A 38 -7.95 -15.11 0.86
N GLU A 39 -6.73 -15.34 0.36
CA GLU A 39 -5.75 -16.26 0.94
C GLU A 39 -5.38 -15.89 2.38
N ASN A 40 -5.35 -14.59 2.68
CA ASN A 40 -5.11 -14.06 4.04
C ASN A 40 -6.39 -13.99 4.90
N GLY A 41 -7.48 -14.62 4.47
CA GLY A 41 -8.72 -14.73 5.23
C GLY A 41 -9.52 -13.44 5.33
N PHE A 42 -9.43 -12.56 4.33
CA PHE A 42 -10.27 -11.37 4.19
C PHE A 42 -11.27 -11.56 3.05
N THR A 43 -12.39 -10.83 3.09
CA THR A 43 -13.39 -10.87 2.01
C THR A 43 -13.06 -9.89 0.88
N LYS A 44 -13.77 -10.03 -0.23
CA LYS A 44 -13.71 -9.08 -1.35
C LYS A 44 -14.12 -7.68 -0.93
N GLU A 45 -15.18 -7.57 -0.13
CA GLU A 45 -15.72 -6.31 0.38
C GLU A 45 -14.70 -5.64 1.29
N GLU A 46 -14.04 -6.39 2.16
CA GLU A 46 -12.97 -5.91 3.03
C GLU A 46 -11.78 -5.38 2.24
N HIS A 47 -11.33 -6.13 1.23
CA HIS A 47 -10.26 -5.71 0.33
C HIS A 47 -10.55 -4.35 -0.31
N PHE A 48 -11.72 -4.20 -0.95
CA PHE A 48 -12.06 -2.96 -1.64
C PHE A 48 -12.37 -1.81 -0.68
N LYS A 49 -12.92 -2.08 0.50
CA LYS A 49 -13.11 -1.07 1.55
C LYS A 49 -11.77 -0.47 1.99
N VAL A 50 -10.79 -1.32 2.28
CA VAL A 50 -9.44 -0.86 2.65
C VAL A 50 -8.73 -0.18 1.48
N GLY A 51 -8.89 -0.69 0.26
CA GLY A 51 -8.38 -0.06 -0.96
C GLY A 51 -8.92 1.35 -1.19
N ALA A 52 -10.19 1.61 -0.86
CA ALA A 52 -10.78 2.94 -0.94
C ALA A 52 -10.16 3.94 0.04
N ASP A 53 -9.67 3.46 1.19
CA ASP A 53 -9.05 4.27 2.24
C ASP A 53 -7.53 4.45 2.08
N ILE A 54 -6.94 4.05 0.93
CA ILE A 54 -5.49 4.06 0.70
C ILE A 54 -4.80 5.40 1.01
N LYS A 55 -5.48 6.53 0.80
CA LYS A 55 -4.97 7.86 1.18
C LYS A 55 -4.75 7.93 2.69
N ALA A 56 -5.80 7.69 3.46
CA ALA A 56 -5.75 7.75 4.92
C ALA A 56 -4.80 6.69 5.48
N LEU A 57 -4.76 5.50 4.88
CA LEU A 57 -3.82 4.46 5.30
C LEU A 57 -2.37 4.92 5.13
N PHE A 58 -2.01 5.46 3.95
CA PHE A 58 -0.65 5.93 3.71
C PHE A 58 -0.29 7.15 4.57
N GLU A 59 -1.21 8.10 4.78
CA GLU A 59 -0.97 9.27 5.62
C GLU A 59 -0.57 8.90 7.06
N ASN A 60 -1.09 7.78 7.58
CA ASN A 60 -0.86 7.33 8.95
C ASN A 60 0.05 6.09 9.04
N ALA A 61 0.68 5.67 7.94
CA ALA A 61 1.50 4.47 7.92
C ALA A 61 2.89 4.71 8.53
N ARG A 62 3.44 3.69 9.18
CA ARG A 62 4.83 3.67 9.63
C ARG A 62 5.74 3.09 8.56
N LEU A 63 6.93 3.67 8.37
CA LEU A 63 7.95 3.06 7.52
C LEU A 63 8.57 1.86 8.25
N GLY A 64 8.42 0.67 7.68
CA GLY A 64 8.99 -0.56 8.25
C GLY A 64 10.28 -1.02 7.58
N LYS A 65 10.36 -0.94 6.24
CA LYS A 65 11.54 -1.40 5.50
C LYS A 65 11.77 -0.59 4.23
N THR A 66 13.04 -0.33 3.93
CA THR A 66 13.51 0.13 2.61
C THR A 66 14.48 -0.91 2.06
N HIS A 67 14.39 -1.20 0.76
CA HIS A 67 15.31 -2.09 0.07
C HIS A 67 15.43 -1.72 -1.41
N GLU A 68 16.49 -2.20 -2.07
CA GLU A 68 16.66 -2.05 -3.52
C GLU A 68 15.60 -2.85 -4.30
N ASP A 69 15.34 -2.47 -5.54
CA ASP A 69 14.45 -3.25 -6.38
C ASP A 69 15.05 -4.62 -6.72
N TYR A 70 14.40 -5.72 -6.30
CA TYR A 70 14.89 -7.08 -6.56
C TYR A 70 15.00 -7.44 -8.05
N LYS A 71 14.35 -6.66 -8.94
CA LYS A 71 14.47 -6.83 -10.39
C LYS A 71 15.59 -5.99 -11.01
N GLY A 72 16.36 -5.24 -10.22
CA GLY A 72 17.49 -4.44 -10.69
C GLY A 72 17.12 -3.35 -11.69
N ARG A 73 15.89 -2.83 -11.65
CA ARG A 73 15.43 -1.82 -12.61
C ARG A 73 16.09 -0.48 -12.32
N ALA A 74 16.86 0.03 -13.29
CA ALA A 74 17.64 1.25 -13.15
C ALA A 74 16.80 2.53 -12.87
N ASP A 75 15.51 2.52 -13.21
CA ASP A 75 14.61 3.66 -12.97
C ASP A 75 14.05 3.71 -11.54
N ILE A 76 14.28 2.67 -10.72
CA ILE A 76 13.83 2.57 -9.33
C ILE A 76 15.02 2.70 -8.39
N LYS A 77 15.01 3.77 -7.60
CA LYS A 77 16.00 4.02 -6.55
C LYS A 77 15.82 3.07 -5.36
N ALA A 78 14.58 2.92 -4.91
CA ALA A 78 14.25 2.13 -3.74
C ALA A 78 12.79 1.65 -3.75
N VAL A 79 12.54 0.61 -2.96
CA VAL A 79 11.22 0.11 -2.63
C VAL A 79 11.02 0.24 -1.13
N HIS A 80 9.91 0.87 -0.73
CA HIS A 80 9.59 1.11 0.67
C HIS A 80 8.32 0.35 1.07
N ARG A 81 8.34 -0.23 2.26
CA ARG A 81 7.21 -0.93 2.88
C ARG A 81 6.72 -0.12 4.06
N TYR A 82 5.50 0.37 3.92
CA TYR A 82 4.78 1.11 4.93
C TYR A 82 3.68 0.23 5.51
N PHE A 83 3.41 0.39 6.80
CA PHE A 83 2.46 -0.47 7.52
C PHE A 83 1.50 0.37 8.34
N THR A 84 0.22 0.04 8.28
CA THR A 84 -0.83 0.64 9.10
C THR A 84 -1.64 -0.47 9.74
N GLU A 85 -1.70 -0.50 11.07
CA GLU A 85 -2.61 -1.41 11.78
C GLU A 85 -4.05 -0.89 11.64
N ILE A 86 -4.97 -1.79 11.34
CA ILE A 86 -6.38 -1.49 11.10
C ILE A 86 -7.27 -2.53 11.77
N ASN A 87 -8.50 -2.13 12.05
CA ASN A 87 -9.55 -3.04 12.49
C ASN A 87 -10.61 -3.12 11.39
N ILE A 88 -10.81 -4.32 10.86
CA ILE A 88 -11.79 -4.60 9.81
C ILE A 88 -12.80 -5.59 10.39
N ASN A 89 -14.05 -5.15 10.57
CA ASN A 89 -15.14 -6.01 11.07
C ASN A 89 -14.81 -6.73 12.40
N GLY A 90 -14.04 -6.08 13.29
CA GLY A 90 -13.61 -6.67 14.56
C GLY A 90 -12.32 -7.48 14.48
N LYS A 91 -11.79 -7.73 13.28
CA LYS A 91 -10.51 -8.41 13.03
C LYS A 91 -9.37 -7.40 13.00
N LYS A 92 -8.34 -7.61 13.84
CA LYS A 92 -7.08 -6.85 13.74
C LYS A 92 -6.31 -7.30 12.52
N ALA A 93 -5.91 -6.35 11.69
CA ALA A 93 -5.16 -6.58 10.47
C ALA A 93 -4.09 -5.52 10.29
N GLN A 94 -3.18 -5.76 9.37
CA GLN A 94 -2.16 -4.82 8.95
C GLN A 94 -2.28 -4.59 7.45
N ALA A 95 -2.39 -3.32 7.06
CA ALA A 95 -2.27 -2.90 5.68
C ALA A 95 -0.79 -2.66 5.36
N LYS A 96 -0.23 -3.47 4.47
CA LYS A 96 1.12 -3.27 3.92
C LYS A 96 1.03 -2.50 2.60
N ILE A 97 1.55 -1.29 2.60
CA ILE A 97 1.59 -0.40 1.44
C ILE A 97 3.01 -0.41 0.87
N THR A 98 3.10 -0.60 -0.44
CA THR A 98 4.38 -0.60 -1.14
C THR A 98 4.54 0.65 -1.97
N LEU A 99 5.62 1.38 -1.73
CA LEU A 99 6.03 2.51 -2.55
C LEU A 99 7.21 2.12 -3.43
N LYS A 100 7.23 2.61 -4.65
CA LYS A 100 8.41 2.65 -5.50
C LYS A 100 8.91 4.08 -5.58
N GLU A 101 10.16 4.31 -5.20
CA GLU A 101 10.85 5.56 -5.44
C GLU A 101 11.50 5.49 -6.83
N SER A 102 10.95 6.26 -7.76
CA SER A 102 11.50 6.44 -9.10
C SER A 102 12.57 7.53 -9.09
N VAL A 103 13.58 7.38 -9.96
CA VAL A 103 14.58 8.43 -10.20
C VAL A 103 13.93 9.75 -10.64
N GLN A 104 12.95 9.68 -11.54
CA GLN A 104 12.33 10.85 -12.19
C GLN A 104 11.01 11.26 -11.54
N GLN A 105 10.22 10.29 -11.06
CA GLN A 105 8.83 10.54 -10.65
C GLN A 105 8.61 10.53 -9.13
N GLY A 106 9.68 10.39 -8.34
CA GLY A 106 9.61 10.30 -6.89
C GLY A 106 8.83 9.08 -6.41
N HIS A 107 8.13 9.22 -5.28
CA HIS A 107 7.44 8.11 -4.64
C HIS A 107 6.07 7.84 -5.25
N ARG A 108 5.84 6.57 -5.62
CA ARG A 108 4.56 6.09 -6.14
C ARG A 108 4.02 4.94 -5.30
N ILE A 109 2.79 5.08 -4.81
CA ILE A 109 2.07 3.97 -4.18
C ILE A 109 1.78 2.94 -5.28
N TYR A 110 2.29 1.72 -5.08
CA TYR A 110 2.32 0.66 -6.08
C TYR A 110 1.40 -0.51 -5.77
N SER A 111 1.27 -0.91 -4.50
CA SER A 111 0.38 -1.98 -4.09
C SER A 111 -0.08 -1.83 -2.64
N LEU A 112 -1.19 -2.49 -2.33
CA LEU A 112 -1.75 -2.66 -1.01
C LEU A 112 -1.97 -4.16 -0.79
N GLU A 113 -1.56 -4.67 0.37
CA GLU A 113 -1.78 -6.05 0.79
C GLU A 113 -2.37 -6.02 2.21
N LEU A 114 -3.39 -6.85 2.45
CA LEU A 114 -3.95 -7.07 3.78
C LEU A 114 -3.30 -8.30 4.39
N GLU A 115 -2.70 -8.14 5.56
CA GLU A 115 -2.07 -9.23 6.31
C GLU A 115 -2.79 -9.35 7.67
N GLU A 116 -3.08 -10.57 8.10
CA GLU A 116 -3.63 -10.80 9.43
C GLU A 116 -2.54 -10.56 10.47
N LEU A 117 -2.88 -9.80 11.52
CA LEU A 117 -2.03 -9.71 12.71
C LEU A 117 -2.34 -10.94 13.57
N SER A 118 -1.80 -12.09 13.18
CA SER A 118 -1.77 -13.23 14.09
C SER A 118 -0.95 -12.82 15.32
N PRO A 119 -1.35 -13.20 16.55
CA PRO A 119 -0.38 -13.26 17.63
C PRO A 119 0.80 -14.10 17.11
N LEU A 120 2.04 -13.72 17.42
CA LEU A 120 3.16 -14.65 17.27
C LEU A 120 2.74 -15.99 17.93
N PRO A 121 2.96 -17.14 17.28
CA PRO A 121 2.67 -18.44 17.90
C PRO A 121 3.39 -18.59 19.24
#